data_AF-A0A1G9ZC24-F1
#
_entry.id   AF-A0A1G9ZC24-F1
#
_cell.length_a   1.000
_cell.length_b   1.000
_cell.length_c   1.000
_cell.angle_alpha   90.00
_cell.angle_beta   90.00
_cell.angle_gamma   90.00
#
_symmetry.space_group_name_H-M   'P 1'
#
loop_
_entity.id
_entity.type
_entity.pdbx_description
1 polymer ?
#
loop_
_entity_poly.entity_id
_entity_poly.type
_entity_poly.pdbx_seq_one_letter_code
_entity_poly.pdbx_strand_id
1 'polypeptide(L)' 'MTQPISPETARHVLWHWGRPGGVQPGSFTQSLMVTIDRADYVHTALLRTIYPALVAALKDGNADTVAKLQTIASGKAAA' A
#
# COMPACT_ATOMS: atom_id res chain seq x y z
N MET A 1 11.51 0.01 -12.76
CA MET A 1 11.41 1.34 -12.11
C MET A 1 10.36 1.22 -11.02
N THR A 2 10.71 1.42 -9.74
CA THR A 2 9.72 1.36 -8.66
C THR A 2 8.97 2.70 -8.64
N GLN A 3 7.65 2.66 -8.84
CA GLN A 3 6.84 3.89 -8.74
C GLN A 3 6.77 4.33 -7.26
N PRO A 4 6.93 5.63 -6.95
CA PRO A 4 6.84 6.13 -5.60
C PRO A 4 5.41 5.91 -5.05
N ILE A 5 5.32 5.55 -3.77
CA ILE A 5 4.02 5.35 -3.10
C ILE A 5 3.34 6.71 -2.97
N SER A 6 2.20 6.86 -3.65
CA SER A 6 1.40 8.08 -3.55
C SER A 6 0.76 8.23 -2.16
N PRO A 7 0.48 9.48 -1.71
CA PRO A 7 -0.21 9.75 -0.45
C PRO A 7 -1.56 9.03 -0.33
N GLU A 8 -2.29 8.92 -1.43
CA GLU A 8 -3.56 8.20 -1.48
C GLU A 8 -3.37 6.69 -1.26
N THR A 9 -2.42 6.06 -1.96
CA THR A 9 -2.04 4.66 -1.75
C THR A 9 -1.65 4.39 -0.30
N ALA A 10 -0.90 5.30 0.32
CA ALA A 10 -0.51 5.17 1.72
C ALA A 10 -1.71 5.19 2.67
N ARG A 11 -2.69 6.08 2.45
CA ARG A 11 -3.93 6.13 3.24
C ARG A 11 -4.77 4.86 3.08
N HIS A 12 -4.86 4.32 1.87
CA HIS A 12 -5.58 3.08 1.62
C HIS A 12 -4.94 1.91 2.38
N VAL A 13 -3.60 1.82 2.36
CA VAL A 13 -2.83 0.79 3.07
C VAL A 13 -2.98 0.92 4.59
N LEU A 14 -2.91 2.13 5.13
CA LEU A 14 -3.18 2.39 6.54
C LEU A 14 -4.59 1.95 6.95
N TRP A 15 -5.60 2.21 6.11
CA TRP A 15 -6.96 1.74 6.35
C TRP A 15 -7.05 0.21 6.35
N HIS A 16 -6.41 -0.45 5.39
CA HIS A 16 -6.39 -1.91 5.29
C HIS A 16 -5.77 -2.57 6.53
N TRP A 17 -4.77 -1.94 7.15
CA TRP A 17 -4.15 -2.41 8.40
C TRP A 17 -4.83 -1.90 9.68
N GLY A 18 -5.96 -1.18 9.58
CA GLY A 18 -6.64 -0.61 10.74
C GLY A 18 -5.82 0.45 11.49
N ARG A 19 -4.92 1.16 10.80
CA ARG A 19 -4.04 2.19 11.38
C ARG A 19 -4.66 3.59 11.25
N PRO A 20 -4.38 4.49 12.21
CA PRO A 20 -4.87 5.87 12.16
C PRO A 20 -4.33 6.62 10.93
N GLY A 21 -5.15 7.52 10.38
CA GLY A 21 -4.87 8.23 9.12
C GLY A 21 -5.24 7.43 7.87
N GLY A 22 -5.81 6.23 8.02
CA GLY A 22 -6.34 5.44 6.93
C GLY A 22 -7.63 6.01 6.32
N VAL A 23 -7.76 5.91 5.00
CA VAL A 23 -8.99 6.23 4.26
C VAL A 23 -9.44 5.00 3.50
N GLN A 24 -10.74 4.70 3.56
CA GLN A 24 -11.31 3.57 2.83
C GLN A 24 -11.23 3.82 1.32
N PRO A 25 -10.58 2.92 0.55
CA PRO A 25 -10.61 3.00 -0.91
C PRO A 25 -11.98 2.58 -1.49
N GLY A 26 -12.19 2.85 -2.77
CA GLY A 26 -13.32 2.26 -3.51
C GLY A 26 -13.25 0.73 -3.61
N SER A 27 -14.38 0.08 -3.90
CA SER A 27 -14.55 -1.38 -3.83
C SER A 27 -13.58 -2.18 -4.70
N PHE A 28 -13.22 -1.66 -5.88
CA PHE A 28 -12.22 -2.29 -6.75
C PHE A 28 -10.85 -2.35 -6.07
N THR A 29 -10.35 -1.21 -5.61
CA THR A 29 -9.06 -1.11 -4.93
C THR A 29 -9.06 -1.91 -3.63
N GLN A 30 -10.15 -1.88 -2.87
CA GLN A 30 -10.30 -2.73 -1.68
C GLN A 30 -10.14 -4.23 -2.03
N SER A 31 -10.82 -4.69 -3.08
CA SER A 31 -10.74 -6.08 -3.53
C SER A 31 -9.35 -6.43 -4.02
N LEU A 32 -8.69 -5.52 -4.73
CA LEU A 32 -7.30 -5.67 -5.18
C LEU A 32 -6.33 -5.80 -3.99
N MET A 33 -6.50 -5.00 -2.94
CA MET A 33 -5.67 -5.08 -1.73
C MET A 33 -5.81 -6.43 -1.04
N VAL A 34 -7.04 -6.94 -0.91
CA VAL A 34 -7.31 -8.29 -0.37
C VAL A 34 -6.69 -9.37 -1.25
N THR A 35 -6.78 -9.24 -2.58
CA THR A 35 -6.15 -10.18 -3.52
C THR A 35 -4.63 -10.17 -3.39
N ILE A 36 -4.00 -9.01 -3.30
CA ILE A 36 -2.54 -8.87 -3.10
C ILE A 36 -2.13 -9.51 -1.77
N ASP A 37 -2.86 -9.27 -0.69
CA ASP A 37 -2.57 -9.84 0.63
C ASP A 37 -2.58 -11.37 0.59
N ARG A 38 -3.56 -11.95 -0.10
CA ARG A 38 -3.74 -13.42 -0.23
C ARG A 38 -2.87 -14.08 -1.30
N ALA A 39 -2.33 -13.31 -2.24
CA ALA A 39 -1.57 -13.86 -3.36
C ALA A 39 -0.30 -14.59 -2.88
N ASP A 40 -0.06 -15.77 -3.46
CA ASP A 40 1.20 -16.49 -3.35
C ASP A 40 2.34 -15.77 -4.10
N TYR A 41 3.56 -16.27 -3.99
CA TYR A 41 4.75 -15.61 -4.53
C TYR A 41 4.67 -15.34 -6.03
N VAL A 42 4.17 -16.30 -6.82
CA VAL A 42 4.08 -16.17 -8.28
C VAL A 42 3.05 -15.11 -8.66
N HIS A 43 1.85 -15.16 -8.09
CA HIS A 43 0.82 -14.17 -8.35
C HIS A 43 1.19 -12.78 -7.80
N THR A 44 1.90 -12.71 -6.67
CA THR A 44 2.45 -11.46 -6.15
C THR A 44 3.45 -10.83 -7.12
N ALA A 45 4.34 -11.63 -7.72
CA ALA A 45 5.28 -11.15 -8.71
C ALA A 45 4.55 -10.57 -9.94
N LEU A 46 3.51 -11.25 -10.44
CA LEU A 46 2.67 -10.76 -11.54
C LEU A 46 1.97 -9.44 -11.15
N LEU A 47 1.32 -9.39 -9.99
CA LEU A 47 0.65 -8.19 -9.49
C LEU A 47 1.63 -7.03 -9.30
N ARG A 48 2.88 -7.29 -8.89
CA ARG A 48 3.92 -6.27 -8.75
C ARG A 48 4.30 -5.63 -10.09
N THR A 49 4.12 -6.32 -11.21
CA THR A 49 4.36 -5.74 -12.54
C THR A 49 3.31 -4.70 -12.91
N ILE A 50 2.05 -4.92 -12.50
CA ILE A 50 0.91 -4.06 -12.85
C ILE A 50 0.69 -2.97 -11.78
N TYR A 51 0.81 -3.31 -10.51
CA TYR A 51 0.53 -2.45 -9.35
C TYR A 51 1.74 -2.32 -8.41
N PRO A 52 2.91 -1.89 -8.89
CA PRO A 52 4.17 -1.94 -8.14
C PRO A 52 4.10 -1.18 -6.80
N ALA A 53 3.52 0.01 -6.79
CA ALA A 53 3.44 0.85 -5.59
C ALA A 53 2.51 0.25 -4.51
N LEU A 54 1.38 -0.32 -4.92
CA LEU A 54 0.42 -0.93 -3.98
C LEU A 54 0.96 -2.23 -3.38
N VAL A 55 1.60 -3.06 -4.21
CA VAL A 55 2.24 -4.30 -3.74
C VAL A 55 3.40 -4.00 -2.81
N ALA A 56 4.26 -3.03 -3.14
CA ALA A 56 5.35 -2.60 -2.26
C ALA A 56 4.79 -2.11 -0.91
N ALA A 57 3.77 -1.24 -0.94
CA ALA A 57 3.19 -0.71 0.29
C ALA A 57 2.54 -1.79 1.18
N LEU A 58 1.92 -2.81 0.60
CA LEU A 58 1.27 -3.91 1.35
C LEU A 58 2.24 -4.99 1.83
N LYS A 59 3.20 -5.40 1.00
CA LYS A 59 4.07 -6.56 1.28
C LYS A 59 5.39 -6.20 1.95
N ASP A 60 5.91 -4.98 1.74
CA ASP A 60 7.11 -4.49 2.42
C ASP A 60 6.77 -3.85 3.80
N GLY A 61 5.57 -4.10 4.34
CA GLY A 61 5.06 -3.56 5.59
C GLY A 61 5.76 -4.09 6.84
N ASN A 62 6.77 -3.39 7.35
CA ASN A 62 7.30 -3.55 8.70
C ASN A 62 6.89 -2.34 9.58
N ALA A 63 7.26 -2.32 10.86
CA ALA A 63 6.92 -1.21 11.76
C ALA A 63 7.46 0.16 11.27
N ASP A 64 8.62 0.16 10.60
CA ASP A 64 9.23 1.35 9.97
C ASP A 64 8.43 1.80 8.73
N THR A 65 7.83 0.86 8.00
CA THR A 65 6.94 1.12 6.87
C THR A 65 5.66 1.84 7.31
N VAL A 66 5.09 1.55 8.48
CA VAL A 66 3.89 2.27 8.98
C VAL A 66 4.20 3.76 9.22
N ALA A 67 5.32 4.08 9.86
CA ALA A 67 5.73 5.47 10.12
C ALA A 67 5.99 6.24 8.80
N LYS A 68 6.62 5.59 7.83
CA LYS A 68 6.82 6.12 6.47
C LYS A 68 5.48 6.39 5.78
N LEU A 69 4.55 5.43 5.81
CA LEU A 69 3.24 5.59 5.20
C LEU A 69 2.42 6.70 5.87
N GLN A 70 2.49 6.87 7.19
CA GLN A 70 1.83 7.98 7.89
C GLN A 70 2.42 9.34 7.48
N THR A 71 3.74 9.41 7.28
CA THR A 71 4.43 10.62 6.80
C THR A 71 3.94 10.99 5.39
N ILE A 72 3.98 10.02 4.48
CA ILE A 72 3.53 10.17 3.08
C ILE A 72 2.03 10.52 3.02
N ALA A 73 1.18 9.84 3.81
CA ALA A 73 -0.26 10.09 3.87
C ALA A 73 -0.62 11.51 4.34
N SER A 74 0.19 12.05 5.25
CA SER A 74 0.04 13.42 5.80
C SER A 74 0.53 14.51 4.86
N GLY A 75 1.06 14.16 3.67
CA GLY A 75 1.59 15.13 2.70
C GLY A 75 2.95 15.73 3.09
N LYS A 76 3.58 15.25 4.17
CA LYS A 76 5.00 15.51 4.42
C LYS A 76 5.75 14.58 3.47
N ALA A 77 6.42 15.14 2.47
CA ALA A 77 7.37 14.36 1.68
C ALA A 77 8.34 13.68 2.66
N ALA A 78 8.42 12.35 2.61
CA ALA A 78 9.50 11.62 3.27
C ALA A 78 10.79 12.11 2.58
N ALA A 79 11.53 12.96 3.28
CA ALA A 79 12.81 13.50 2.86
C ALA A 79 13.89 12.42 2.90
#